data_AF-A0A7S2AA05-F1
#
_entry.id   AF-A0A7S2AA05-F1
#
_cell.length_a   1.000
_cell.length_b   1.000
_cell.length_c   1.000
_cell.angle_alpha   90.00
_cell.angle_beta   90.00
_cell.angle_gamma   90.00
#
_symmetry.space_group_name_H-M   'P 1'
#
loop_
_entity.id
_entity.type
_entity.pdbx_description
1 polymer ?
#
loop_
_entity_poly.entity_id
_entity_poly.type
_entity_poly.pdbx_seq_one_letter_code
_entity_poly.pdbx_strand_id
1 'polypeptide(L)'
;DTGYHKDHEDLPKTATGTTLDDFGDWFTDGNGHGTHCAGTVGAIGNNDKGVIGVIPDIDSGISIKLHIAKGLGANGSGSTTTVINAVNACLDAAQENNKKLVISLSLGGGYSGMADSVYQ
;
A
#
# COMPACT_ATOMS: atom_id res chain seq x y z
N ASP A 1 1.25 1.29 4.62
CA ASP A 1 1.35 2.77 4.66
C ASP A 1 0.11 3.35 5.36
N THR A 2 -0.23 4.63 5.15
CA THR A 2 -1.36 5.35 5.79
C THR A 2 -2.72 5.13 5.15
N GLY A 3 -2.81 4.24 4.15
CA GLY A 3 -4.03 3.91 3.42
C GLY A 3 -3.93 4.32 1.95
N TYR A 4 -5.08 4.42 1.30
CA TYR A 4 -5.19 4.76 -0.11
C TYR A 4 -6.49 5.53 -0.36
N HIS A 5 -6.41 6.75 -0.90
CA HIS A 5 -7.60 7.51 -1.25
C HIS A 5 -8.25 6.93 -2.52
N LYS A 6 -9.23 6.04 -2.35
CA LYS A 6 -9.87 5.32 -3.47
C LYS A 6 -10.57 6.22 -4.47
N ASP A 7 -11.06 7.38 -4.04
CA ASP A 7 -11.75 8.32 -4.92
C ASP A 7 -10.81 9.28 -5.67
N HIS A 8 -9.49 9.23 -5.41
CA HIS A 8 -8.50 10.03 -6.13
C HIS A 8 -8.56 9.83 -7.65
N GLU A 9 -8.79 10.89 -8.42
CA GLU A 9 -9.06 10.82 -9.88
C GLU A 9 -7.96 10.12 -10.68
N ASP A 10 -6.74 10.19 -10.17
CA ASP A 10 -5.53 9.69 -10.84
C ASP A 10 -5.08 8.29 -10.39
N LEU A 11 -5.85 7.64 -9.49
CA LEU A 11 -5.47 6.34 -8.95
C LEU A 11 -6.44 5.22 -9.36
N PRO A 12 -5.95 3.98 -9.58
CA PRO A 12 -6.76 2.85 -10.00
C PRO A 12 -7.92 2.50 -9.09
N LYS A 13 -9.15 2.59 -9.59
CA LYS A 13 -10.35 2.17 -8.83
C LYS A 13 -10.43 0.66 -8.60
N THR A 14 -9.58 -0.10 -9.29
CA THR A 14 -9.47 -1.56 -9.17
C THR A 14 -8.56 -2.02 -8.03
N ALA A 15 -7.97 -1.08 -7.27
CA ALA A 15 -7.24 -1.42 -6.05
C ALA A 15 -8.12 -2.21 -5.08
N THR A 16 -7.52 -3.18 -4.41
CA THR A 16 -8.13 -3.96 -3.34
C THR A 16 -7.43 -3.64 -2.03
N GLY A 17 -7.93 -4.14 -0.91
CA GLY A 17 -7.23 -3.96 0.34
C GLY A 17 -7.91 -4.67 1.49
N THR A 18 -7.21 -4.69 2.61
CA THR A 18 -7.63 -5.29 3.88
C THR A 18 -7.70 -4.20 4.93
N THR A 19 -8.90 -3.99 5.49
CA THR A 19 -9.08 -3.09 6.63
C THR A 19 -8.57 -3.79 7.88
N LEU A 20 -7.65 -3.13 8.58
CA LEU A 20 -7.13 -3.54 9.88
C LEU A 20 -7.74 -2.60 10.92
N ASP A 21 -8.32 -3.13 11.98
CA ASP A 21 -9.18 -2.37 12.92
C ASP A 21 -8.46 -1.17 13.59
N ASP A 22 -7.13 -1.14 13.59
CA ASP A 22 -6.32 -0.13 14.27
C ASP A 22 -6.48 1.30 13.71
N PHE A 23 -6.66 1.45 12.40
CA PHE A 23 -6.59 2.77 11.73
C PHE A 23 -7.74 3.05 10.76
N GLY A 24 -8.81 2.25 10.84
CA GLY A 24 -9.98 2.34 9.97
C GLY A 24 -9.71 1.85 8.54
N ASP A 25 -10.62 2.19 7.64
CA ASP A 25 -10.67 1.60 6.31
C ASP A 25 -9.41 1.78 5.47
N TRP A 26 -9.00 0.72 4.76
CA TRP A 26 -7.83 0.74 3.87
C TRP A 26 -7.96 1.78 2.74
N PHE A 27 -9.19 2.03 2.31
CA PHE A 27 -9.54 2.96 1.23
C PHE A 27 -9.72 4.42 1.70
N THR A 28 -9.39 4.70 2.96
CA THR A 28 -9.35 6.05 3.51
C THR A 28 -7.94 6.38 3.97
N ASP A 29 -7.33 7.37 3.33
CA ASP A 29 -6.02 7.90 3.70
C ASP A 29 -6.17 9.26 4.39
N GLY A 30 -5.98 9.29 5.71
CA GLY A 30 -6.07 10.50 6.52
C GLY A 30 -4.77 11.31 6.57
N ASN A 31 -3.70 10.84 5.93
CA ASN A 31 -2.40 11.49 5.91
C ASN A 31 -1.99 11.95 4.49
N GLY A 32 -2.19 11.08 3.51
CA GLY A 32 -1.82 11.28 2.11
C GLY A 32 -0.53 10.56 1.68
N HIS A 33 0.31 10.13 2.64
CA HIS A 33 1.58 9.46 2.33
C HIS A 33 1.39 8.13 1.58
N GLY A 34 0.44 7.31 2.00
CA GLY A 34 0.12 6.04 1.33
C GLY A 34 -0.42 6.25 -0.09
N THR A 35 -1.28 7.24 -0.26
CA THR A 35 -1.82 7.65 -1.58
C THR A 35 -0.69 8.13 -2.51
N HIS A 36 0.26 8.92 -2.00
CA HIS A 36 1.43 9.37 -2.76
C HIS A 36 2.35 8.21 -3.18
N CYS A 37 2.63 7.28 -2.26
CA CYS A 37 3.42 6.09 -2.54
C CYS A 37 2.74 5.21 -3.61
N ALA A 38 1.43 4.99 -3.48
CA ALA A 38 0.64 4.26 -4.48
C ALA A 38 0.65 4.92 -5.86
N GLY A 39 0.56 6.25 -5.91
CA GLY A 39 0.63 7.01 -7.16
C GLY A 39 1.98 6.89 -7.87
N THR A 40 3.08 6.91 -7.11
CA THR A 40 4.43 6.72 -7.68
C THR A 40 4.54 5.35 -8.37
N VAL A 41 3.93 4.32 -7.80
CA VAL A 41 3.98 2.97 -8.35
C VAL A 41 3.02 2.79 -9.54
N GLY A 42 1.77 3.21 -9.40
CA GLY A 42 0.70 2.83 -10.32
C GLY A 42 -0.39 3.87 -10.56
N ALA A 43 -0.09 5.18 -10.51
CA ALA A 43 -1.02 6.19 -11.02
C ALA A 43 -1.40 5.92 -12.48
N ILE A 44 -2.63 6.29 -12.84
CA ILE A 44 -3.22 6.00 -14.14
C ILE A 44 -2.50 6.83 -15.21
N GLY A 45 -1.97 6.18 -16.24
CA GLY A 45 -1.39 6.88 -17.39
C GLY A 45 -2.45 7.33 -18.40
N ASN A 46 -2.15 8.39 -19.15
CA ASN A 46 -2.97 8.87 -20.29
C ASN A 46 -4.44 9.24 -19.96
N ASN A 47 -4.71 9.72 -18.74
CA ASN A 47 -6.03 10.20 -18.31
C ASN A 47 -6.12 11.75 -18.26
N ASP A 48 -5.07 12.47 -18.68
CA ASP A 48 -4.92 13.94 -18.60
C ASP A 48 -5.06 14.52 -17.18
N LYS A 49 -4.81 13.72 -16.14
CA LYS A 49 -4.86 14.11 -14.73
C LYS A 49 -3.54 13.80 -14.04
N GLY A 50 -3.27 14.52 -12.95
CA GLY A 50 -2.20 14.20 -12.00
C GLY A 50 -0.84 13.86 -12.62
N VAL A 51 -0.34 12.67 -12.31
CA VAL A 51 0.99 12.14 -12.63
C VAL A 51 0.90 10.73 -13.20
N ILE A 52 1.97 10.25 -13.83
CA ILE A 52 2.02 8.88 -14.35
C ILE A 52 2.88 8.03 -13.41
N GLY A 53 2.36 6.86 -13.01
CA GLY A 53 3.11 5.89 -12.20
C GLY A 53 4.24 5.23 -12.97
N VAL A 54 5.19 4.61 -12.26
CA VAL A 54 6.29 3.84 -12.89
C VAL A 54 5.77 2.64 -13.67
N ILE A 55 4.74 1.98 -13.14
CA ILE A 55 3.99 0.91 -13.80
C ILE A 55 2.53 1.37 -13.88
N PRO A 56 2.21 2.28 -14.82
CA PRO A 56 0.89 2.89 -14.86
C PRO A 56 -0.18 1.84 -15.15
N ASP A 57 -1.38 2.00 -14.56
CA ASP A 57 -2.54 1.15 -14.87
C ASP A 57 -3.13 1.57 -16.22
N ILE A 58 -2.40 1.22 -17.27
CA ILE A 58 -2.78 1.36 -18.67
C ILE A 58 -2.87 -0.04 -19.27
N ASP A 59 -3.68 -0.20 -20.32
CA ASP A 59 -4.01 -1.47 -21.00
C ASP A 59 -2.80 -2.11 -21.76
N SER A 60 -1.58 -1.91 -21.26
CA SER A 60 -0.29 -2.07 -21.96
C SER A 60 0.38 -3.42 -21.73
N GLY A 61 -0.38 -4.44 -21.32
CA GLY A 61 0.12 -5.81 -21.18
C GLY A 61 0.87 -6.14 -19.88
N ILE A 62 1.19 -5.14 -19.05
CA ILE A 62 1.65 -5.32 -17.66
C ILE A 62 0.68 -4.55 -16.75
N SER A 63 -0.16 -5.27 -16.00
CA SER A 63 -1.03 -4.67 -14.99
C SER A 63 -0.58 -5.12 -13.61
N ILE A 64 -0.23 -4.16 -12.75
CA ILE A 64 -0.06 -4.40 -11.33
C ILE A 64 -1.39 -4.15 -10.63
N LYS A 65 -1.76 -5.02 -9.69
CA LYS A 65 -2.92 -4.81 -8.83
C LYS A 65 -2.42 -4.37 -7.47
N LEU A 66 -2.76 -3.14 -7.10
CA LEU A 66 -2.48 -2.60 -5.78
C LEU A 66 -3.38 -3.31 -4.77
N HIS A 67 -2.76 -3.87 -3.73
CA HIS A 67 -3.44 -4.35 -2.53
C HIS A 67 -2.98 -3.51 -1.35
N ILE A 68 -3.92 -2.87 -0.67
CA ILE A 68 -3.63 -1.87 0.36
C ILE A 68 -3.91 -2.47 1.74
N ALA A 69 -2.87 -2.52 2.58
CA ALA A 69 -2.99 -2.79 4.00
C ALA A 69 -2.49 -1.57 4.80
N LYS A 70 -3.38 -1.00 5.61
CA LYS A 70 -3.13 0.23 6.36
C LYS A 70 -2.47 -0.09 7.70
N GLY A 71 -1.15 0.00 7.74
CA GLY A 71 -0.34 -0.26 8.93
C GLY A 71 0.06 0.99 9.72
N LEU A 72 -0.28 2.19 9.22
CA LEU A 72 0.01 3.49 9.84
C LEU A 72 -1.27 4.34 9.94
N GLY A 73 -1.38 5.14 10.99
CA GLY A 73 -2.47 6.07 11.22
C GLY A 73 -2.32 7.40 10.45
N ALA A 74 -3.28 8.32 10.66
CA ALA A 74 -3.30 9.63 10.00
C ALA A 74 -2.10 10.54 10.35
N ASN A 75 -1.38 10.24 11.45
CA ASN A 75 -0.14 10.91 11.82
C ASN A 75 1.12 10.30 11.16
N GLY A 76 0.96 9.33 10.25
CA GLY A 76 2.09 8.66 9.59
C GLY A 76 2.84 7.68 10.49
N SER A 77 2.28 7.29 11.64
CA SER A 77 2.93 6.41 12.62
C SER A 77 2.09 5.17 12.92
N GLY A 78 2.75 4.10 13.36
CA GLY A 78 2.16 2.84 13.76
C GLY A 78 3.13 2.03 14.62
N SER A 79 2.67 0.94 15.21
CA SER A 79 3.54 0.04 15.97
C SER A 79 4.16 -1.02 15.05
N THR A 80 5.21 -1.69 15.50
CA THR A 80 5.75 -2.85 14.78
C THR A 80 4.68 -3.90 14.53
N THR A 81 3.77 -4.10 15.49
CA THR A 81 2.65 -5.04 15.37
C THR A 81 1.70 -4.65 14.24
N THR A 82 1.30 -3.37 14.14
CA THR A 82 0.39 -2.94 13.07
C THR A 82 1.03 -3.05 11.68
N VAL A 83 2.34 -2.83 11.59
CA VAL A 83 3.10 -3.03 10.34
C VAL A 83 3.17 -4.52 9.97
N ILE A 84 3.46 -5.41 10.94
CA ILE A 84 3.48 -6.87 10.71
C ILE A 84 2.10 -7.37 10.27
N ASN A 85 1.03 -6.91 10.92
CA ASN A 85 -0.35 -7.26 10.54
C ASN A 85 -0.65 -6.84 9.09
N ALA A 86 -0.18 -5.65 8.68
CA ALA A 86 -0.34 -5.19 7.30
C ALA A 86 0.46 -6.03 6.29
N VAL A 87 1.69 -6.45 6.64
CA VAL A 87 2.48 -7.36 5.82
C VAL A 87 1.79 -8.71 5.65
N ASN A 88 1.30 -9.29 6.75
CA ASN A 88 0.59 -10.57 6.73
C ASN A 88 -0.69 -10.49 5.89
N ALA A 89 -1.47 -9.41 6.01
CA ALA A 89 -2.65 -9.20 5.18
C ALA A 89 -2.33 -9.18 3.67
N CYS A 90 -1.22 -8.56 3.26
CA CYS A 90 -0.78 -8.60 1.87
C CYS A 90 -0.31 -10.00 1.44
N LEU A 91 0.35 -10.73 2.34
CA LEU A 91 0.81 -12.11 2.09
C LEU A 91 -0.39 -13.04 1.88
N ASP A 92 -1.36 -12.99 2.78
CA ASP A 92 -2.58 -13.81 2.73
C ASP A 92 -3.35 -13.53 1.44
N ALA A 93 -3.58 -12.25 1.12
CA ALA A 93 -4.23 -11.87 -0.13
C ALA A 93 -3.49 -12.38 -1.37
N ALA A 94 -2.15 -12.35 -1.38
CA ALA A 94 -1.37 -12.89 -2.50
C ALA A 94 -1.47 -14.42 -2.60
N GLN A 95 -1.43 -15.13 -1.47
CA GLN A 95 -1.55 -16.58 -1.41
C GLN A 95 -2.94 -17.04 -1.86
N GLU A 96 -4.00 -16.45 -1.33
CA GLU A 96 -5.40 -16.75 -1.68
C GLU A 96 -5.68 -16.57 -3.17
N ASN A 97 -5.04 -15.57 -3.79
CA ASN A 97 -5.23 -15.26 -5.21
C ASN A 97 -4.14 -15.86 -6.12
N ASN A 98 -3.23 -16.68 -5.57
CA ASN A 98 -2.08 -17.26 -6.25
C ASN A 98 -1.28 -16.23 -7.09
N LYS A 99 -0.96 -15.09 -6.48
CA LYS A 99 -0.25 -13.96 -7.10
C LYS A 99 1.19 -13.86 -6.59
N LYS A 100 2.05 -13.32 -7.45
CA LYS A 100 3.38 -12.85 -7.04
C LYS A 100 3.22 -11.57 -6.20
N LEU A 101 4.04 -11.41 -5.17
CA LEU A 101 3.95 -10.32 -4.22
C LEU A 101 5.23 -9.46 -4.21
N VAL A 102 5.03 -8.15 -4.25
CA VAL A 102 6.03 -7.14 -3.90
C VAL A 102 5.39 -6.24 -2.84
N ILE A 103 6.06 -6.03 -1.72
CA ILE A 103 5.57 -5.15 -0.65
C ILE A 103 6.38 -3.86 -0.67
N SER A 104 5.70 -2.72 -0.78
CA SER A 104 6.29 -1.39 -0.61
C SER A 104 6.01 -0.88 0.81
N LEU A 105 7.08 -0.61 1.56
CA LEU A 105 7.04 -0.11 2.94
C LEU A 105 7.85 1.17 3.02
N SER A 106 7.24 2.31 2.75
CA SER A 106 7.88 3.63 2.87
C SER A 106 7.85 4.11 4.32
N LEU A 107 8.44 3.35 5.23
CA LEU A 107 8.46 3.61 6.67
C LEU A 107 9.75 3.10 7.31
N GLY A 108 10.04 3.57 8.51
CA GLY A 108 11.21 3.16 9.28
C GLY A 108 11.00 3.36 10.77
N GLY A 109 11.66 2.53 11.59
CA GLY A 109 11.63 2.60 13.04
C GLY A 109 13.05 2.68 13.62
N GLY A 110 13.15 2.94 14.93
CA GLY A 110 14.41 2.84 15.65
C GLY A 110 14.93 1.39 15.72
N TYR A 111 16.22 1.25 16.07
CA TYR A 111 16.85 -0.07 16.21
C TYR A 111 16.06 -0.98 17.17
N SER A 112 15.82 -2.21 16.74
CA SER A 112 15.25 -3.29 17.55
C SER A 112 16.09 -4.54 17.38
N GLY A 113 16.68 -5.04 18.48
CA GLY A 113 17.47 -6.27 18.45
C GLY A 113 16.67 -7.51 18.06
N MET A 114 15.34 -7.50 18.26
CA MET A 114 14.46 -8.58 17.78
C MET A 114 14.22 -8.51 16.28
N ALA A 115 14.18 -7.31 15.68
CA ALA A 115 14.04 -7.17 14.24
C ALA A 115 15.31 -7.64 13.53
N ASP A 116 16.48 -7.25 14.03
CA ASP A 116 17.79 -7.64 13.50
C ASP A 116 17.98 -9.17 13.44
N SER A 117 17.54 -9.90 14.47
CA SER A 117 17.63 -11.37 14.50
C SER A 117 16.70 -12.10 13.52
N VAL A 118 15.69 -11.42 12.96
CA VAL A 118 14.76 -12.00 11.98
C VAL A 118 15.25 -11.75 10.53
N TYR A 119 16.11 -10.76 10.33
CA TYR A 119 16.65 -10.40 9.02
C TYR A 119 18.01 -11.04 8.70
N GLN A 120 18.65 -11.70 9.68
CA GLN A 120 19.87 -12.52 9.51
C GLN A 120 19.50 -13.98 9.26
#